data_AF-A0A6V8DJB4-F1
#
_entry.id   AF-A0A6V8DJB4-F1
#
_cell.length_a   1.000
_cell.length_b   1.000
_cell.length_c   1.000
_cell.angle_alpha   90.00
_cell.angle_beta   90.00
_cell.angle_gamma   90.00
#
_symmetry.space_group_name_H-M   'P 1'
#
loop_
_entity.id
_entity.type
_entity.pdbx_description
1 polymer ?
#
loop_
_entity_poly.entity_id
_entity_poly.type
_entity_poly.pdbx_seq_one_letter_code
_entity_poly.pdbx_strand_id
1 'polypeptide(L)'
;MRKKVVEGEIWNLIVMRDGSQGYSDSLSDAHFKYGRTSNELERFESKRLPSGLIQSIEEGSNNLHEGALETGFVVEMTRRGSDEIGWSKFTSSVEISCDDPFSSTRGLYCNEVGNTIEFQRVGCPVHSKELPKNIWIRIKELPMNFIAWAWENEIFSGPETHQKTLDSWISLPELTDTTPILVLPGEPTKSENFI
;
A
#
# COMPACT_ATOMS: atom_id res chain seq x y z
N MET A 1 -33.46 8.90 -5.78
CA MET A 1 -32.82 8.66 -7.09
C MET A 1 -31.37 9.10 -7.00
N ARG A 2 -30.42 8.17 -6.85
CA ARG A 2 -28.98 8.48 -6.86
C ARG A 2 -28.52 8.53 -8.33
N LYS A 3 -27.73 9.54 -8.70
CA LYS A 3 -27.27 9.76 -10.08
C LYS A 3 -25.97 8.99 -10.32
N LYS A 4 -25.83 8.38 -11.49
CA LYS A 4 -24.57 7.79 -11.99
C LYS A 4 -23.42 8.80 -11.81
N VAL A 5 -22.32 8.38 -11.21
CA VAL A 5 -21.12 9.20 -11.08
C VAL A 5 -20.56 9.42 -12.49
N VAL A 6 -20.35 10.68 -12.87
CA VAL A 6 -19.69 11.04 -14.12
C VAL A 6 -18.18 10.94 -13.86
N GLU A 7 -17.43 10.27 -14.74
CA GLU A 7 -15.98 10.00 -14.57
C GLU A 7 -15.15 11.25 -14.24
N GLY A 8 -15.59 12.45 -14.62
CA GLY A 8 -14.94 13.73 -14.28
C GLY A 8 -15.10 14.22 -12.84
N GLU A 9 -15.85 13.53 -11.97
CA GLU A 9 -16.00 13.87 -10.55
C GLU A 9 -15.22 12.93 -9.61
N ILE A 10 -14.49 11.96 -10.17
CA ILE A 10 -13.61 11.06 -9.41
C ILE A 10 -12.21 11.64 -9.42
N TRP A 11 -11.59 11.74 -8.24
CA TRP A 11 -10.17 12.05 -8.13
C TRP A 11 -9.42 10.90 -7.49
N ASN A 12 -8.17 10.75 -7.90
CA ASN A 12 -7.34 9.60 -7.56
C ASN A 12 -6.16 10.04 -6.69
N LEU A 13 -5.82 9.22 -5.71
CA LEU A 13 -4.58 9.28 -4.98
C LEU A 13 -3.82 7.98 -5.26
N ILE A 14 -2.59 8.12 -5.75
CA ILE A 14 -1.69 7.01 -6.01
C ILE A 14 -0.92 6.75 -4.73
N VAL A 15 -0.90 5.51 -4.28
CA VAL A 15 -0.20 5.07 -3.07
C VAL A 15 0.72 3.93 -3.46
N MET A 16 2.02 4.08 -3.20
CA MET A 16 3.05 3.12 -3.57
C MET A 16 3.79 2.65 -2.32
N ARG A 17 4.10 1.37 -2.25
CA ARG A 17 4.92 0.82 -1.18
C ARG A 17 6.32 1.44 -1.22
N ASP A 18 6.81 1.90 -0.08
CA ASP A 18 8.19 2.38 0.05
C ASP A 18 9.16 1.18 0.15
N GLY A 19 9.91 0.93 -0.92
CA GLY A 19 10.86 -0.18 -1.01
C GLY A 19 12.00 -0.12 0.02
N SER A 20 12.29 1.07 0.56
CA SER A 20 13.39 1.26 1.52
C SER A 20 13.18 0.61 2.88
N GLN A 21 11.93 0.35 3.27
CA GLN A 21 11.59 -0.20 4.58
C GLN A 21 11.82 -1.73 4.67
N GLY A 22 11.94 -2.43 3.54
CA GLY A 22 12.03 -3.89 3.50
C GLY A 22 10.69 -4.61 3.72
N TYR A 23 10.75 -5.91 4.04
CA TYR A 23 9.55 -6.75 4.19
C TYR A 23 8.72 -6.33 5.42
N SER A 24 7.41 -6.15 5.22
CA SER A 24 6.43 -5.92 6.29
C SER A 24 5.21 -6.78 6.01
N ASP A 25 4.78 -7.53 7.02
CA ASP A 25 3.66 -8.47 6.91
C ASP A 25 2.30 -7.81 7.18
N SER A 26 2.30 -6.55 7.66
CA SER A 26 1.10 -5.84 8.10
C SER A 26 0.98 -4.46 7.44
N LEU A 27 -0.20 -4.17 6.88
CA LEU A 27 -0.54 -2.86 6.31
C LEU A 27 -0.44 -1.73 7.33
N SER A 28 -0.62 -2.03 8.62
CA SER A 28 -0.53 -1.02 9.66
C SER A 28 0.89 -0.49 9.79
N ASP A 29 1.92 -1.34 9.68
CA ASP A 29 3.32 -1.00 9.92
C ASP A 29 4.07 -0.63 8.64
N ALA A 30 3.51 -0.93 7.48
CA ALA A 30 4.07 -0.58 6.18
C ALA A 30 4.06 0.95 5.91
N HIS A 31 5.11 1.41 5.25
CA HIS A 31 5.29 2.79 4.80
C HIS A 31 4.97 2.92 3.31
N PHE A 32 4.28 4.01 2.98
CA PHE A 32 3.82 4.28 1.63
C PHE A 32 4.20 5.68 1.19
N LYS A 33 4.71 5.79 -0.03
CA LYS A 33 4.79 7.02 -0.79
C LYS A 33 3.40 7.31 -1.37
N TYR A 34 3.03 8.57 -1.45
CA TYR A 34 1.70 8.95 -1.93
C TYR A 34 1.74 10.25 -2.72
N GLY A 35 0.83 10.40 -3.67
CA GLY A 35 0.68 11.63 -4.42
C GLY A 35 -0.41 11.54 -5.47
N ARG A 36 -0.89 12.70 -5.94
CA ARG A 36 -1.82 12.80 -7.07
C ARG A 36 -1.08 12.94 -8.39
N THR A 37 0.19 13.32 -8.33
CA THR A 37 1.10 13.50 -9.47
C THR A 37 2.46 12.90 -9.12
N SER A 38 3.28 12.55 -10.12
CA SER A 38 4.65 12.05 -9.94
C SER A 38 5.50 13.00 -9.09
N ASN A 39 5.38 14.31 -9.35
CA ASN A 39 6.09 15.34 -8.60
C ASN A 39 5.73 15.36 -7.09
N GLU A 40 4.49 15.01 -6.73
CA GLU A 40 4.09 14.88 -5.33
C GLU A 40 4.68 13.62 -4.68
N LEU A 41 4.74 12.50 -5.42
CA LEU A 41 5.31 11.23 -4.95
C LEU A 41 6.79 11.35 -4.60
N GLU A 42 7.56 12.08 -5.42
CA GLU A 42 9.00 12.30 -5.18
C GLU A 42 9.26 13.24 -4.00
N ARG A 43 8.41 14.26 -3.83
CA ARG A 43 8.60 15.31 -2.81
C ARG A 43 8.18 14.88 -1.41
N PHE A 44 7.13 14.07 -1.30
CA PHE A 44 6.59 13.71 0.00
C PHE A 44 7.33 12.53 0.63
N GLU A 45 7.51 12.62 1.95
CA GLU A 45 8.03 11.51 2.76
C GLU A 45 7.00 10.39 2.86
N SER A 46 7.48 9.17 3.07
CA SER A 46 6.61 8.01 3.23
C SER A 46 5.87 8.05 4.56
N LYS A 47 4.63 7.55 4.56
CA LYS A 47 3.73 7.57 5.73
C LYS A 47 3.00 6.25 5.89
N ARG A 48 2.49 6.00 7.10
CA ARG A 48 1.61 4.87 7.41
C ARG A 48 0.18 5.14 6.92
N LEU A 49 -0.57 4.07 6.67
CA LEU A 49 -1.96 4.18 6.25
C LEU A 49 -2.90 4.53 7.42
N PRO A 50 -3.94 5.34 7.19
CA PRO A 50 -5.01 5.54 8.16
C PRO A 50 -5.89 4.29 8.27
N SER A 51 -6.51 4.10 9.45
CA SER A 51 -7.31 2.90 9.73
C SER A 51 -8.47 2.69 8.77
N GLY A 52 -9.09 3.77 8.28
CA GLY A 52 -10.17 3.67 7.29
C GLY A 52 -9.73 3.10 5.95
N LEU A 53 -8.48 3.34 5.53
CA LEU A 53 -7.94 2.73 4.31
C LEU A 53 -7.54 1.27 4.54
N ILE A 54 -6.92 0.96 5.69
CA ILE A 54 -6.56 -0.43 6.05
C ILE A 54 -7.81 -1.32 6.03
N GLN A 55 -8.88 -0.89 6.71
CA GLN A 55 -10.15 -1.61 6.70
C GLN A 55 -10.70 -1.79 5.27
N SER A 56 -10.62 -0.73 4.44
CA SER A 56 -11.12 -0.80 3.07
C SER A 56 -10.34 -1.77 2.17
N ILE A 57 -9.06 -2.05 2.50
CA ILE A 57 -8.23 -3.05 1.81
C ILE A 57 -8.56 -4.45 2.31
N GLU A 58 -8.62 -4.63 3.64
CA GLU A 58 -8.84 -5.94 4.29
C GLU A 58 -10.26 -6.48 4.07
N GLU A 59 -11.28 -5.63 4.17
CA GLU A 59 -12.69 -6.00 3.98
C GLU A 59 -13.13 -5.86 2.52
N GLY A 60 -12.27 -5.33 1.66
CA GLY A 60 -12.57 -5.12 0.24
C GLY A 60 -12.76 -6.43 -0.51
N SER A 61 -13.71 -6.46 -1.45
CA SER A 61 -14.04 -7.64 -2.27
C SER A 61 -12.91 -8.14 -3.16
N ASN A 62 -11.85 -7.33 -3.35
CA ASN A 62 -10.80 -7.56 -4.33
C ASN A 62 -9.54 -8.19 -3.72
N ASN A 63 -9.54 -8.50 -2.41
CA ASN A 63 -8.40 -9.08 -1.68
C ASN A 63 -7.06 -8.40 -2.05
N LEU A 64 -7.02 -7.07 -1.96
CA LEU A 64 -5.87 -6.27 -2.38
C LEU A 64 -4.74 -6.22 -1.34
N HIS A 65 -4.83 -7.02 -0.28
CA HIS A 65 -3.89 -6.98 0.84
C HIS A 65 -2.44 -7.26 0.39
N GLU A 66 -2.22 -8.37 -0.32
CA GLU A 66 -0.90 -8.76 -0.82
C GLU A 66 -0.38 -7.75 -1.84
N GLY A 67 -1.18 -7.42 -2.86
CA GLY A 67 -0.79 -6.45 -3.89
C GLY A 67 -0.46 -5.05 -3.33
N ALA A 68 -1.15 -4.63 -2.27
CA ALA A 68 -0.88 -3.38 -1.58
C ALA A 68 0.46 -3.41 -0.83
N LEU A 69 0.81 -4.53 -0.18
CA LEU A 69 2.09 -4.70 0.51
C LEU A 69 3.28 -4.83 -0.46
N GLU A 70 3.05 -5.40 -1.64
CA GLU A 70 4.10 -5.57 -2.66
C GLU A 70 4.36 -4.30 -3.46
N THR A 71 3.30 -3.68 -4.02
CA THR A 71 3.46 -2.56 -4.97
C THR A 71 2.71 -1.31 -4.51
N GLY A 72 1.47 -1.47 -4.05
CA GLY A 72 0.59 -0.37 -3.67
C GLY A 72 -0.77 -0.44 -4.35
N PHE A 73 -1.48 0.68 -4.37
CA PHE A 73 -2.87 0.75 -4.83
C PHE A 73 -3.27 2.17 -5.23
N VAL A 74 -4.43 2.28 -5.88
CA VAL A 74 -5.06 3.56 -6.19
C VAL A 74 -6.29 3.75 -5.32
N VAL A 75 -6.37 4.91 -4.67
CA VAL A 75 -7.56 5.35 -3.94
C VAL A 75 -8.36 6.27 -4.83
N GLU A 76 -9.52 5.80 -5.27
CA GLU A 76 -10.51 6.61 -5.96
C GLU A 76 -11.44 7.26 -4.94
N MET A 77 -11.72 8.54 -5.13
CA MET A 77 -12.55 9.32 -4.22
C MET A 77 -13.59 10.11 -5.01
N THR A 78 -14.79 10.24 -4.44
CA THR A 78 -15.84 11.08 -5.01
C THR A 78 -16.71 11.71 -3.93
N ARG A 79 -17.33 12.85 -4.26
CA ARG A 79 -18.30 13.54 -3.37
C ARG A 79 -19.68 12.91 -3.42
N ARG A 80 -20.00 12.22 -4.51
CA ARG A 80 -21.34 11.66 -4.76
C ARG A 80 -21.27 10.16 -4.61
N GLY A 81 -22.21 9.59 -3.86
CA GLY A 81 -22.29 8.14 -3.75
C GLY A 81 -22.47 7.50 -5.12
N SER A 82 -21.72 6.44 -5.36
CA SER A 82 -21.93 5.55 -6.49
C SER A 82 -22.70 4.33 -5.99
N ASP A 83 -23.59 3.78 -6.82
CA ASP A 83 -24.25 2.50 -6.57
C ASP A 83 -23.36 1.32 -7.01
N GLU A 84 -22.14 1.59 -7.48
CA GLU A 84 -21.15 0.58 -7.80
C GLU A 84 -20.60 -0.11 -6.55
N ILE A 85 -20.19 -1.37 -6.71
CA ILE A 85 -19.62 -2.18 -5.62
C ILE A 85 -18.24 -1.61 -5.23
N GLY A 86 -17.92 -1.68 -3.94
CA GLY A 86 -16.60 -1.32 -3.40
C GLY A 86 -16.44 0.14 -2.96
N TRP A 87 -17.51 0.93 -2.95
CA TRP A 87 -17.48 2.29 -2.41
C TRP A 87 -17.86 2.32 -0.92
N SER A 88 -16.92 2.78 -0.10
CA SER A 88 -17.11 2.99 1.34
C SER A 88 -17.42 4.46 1.62
N LYS A 89 -18.48 4.71 2.39
CA LYS A 89 -18.88 6.07 2.76
C LYS A 89 -18.16 6.53 4.02
N PHE A 90 -17.58 7.71 3.96
CA PHE A 90 -16.99 8.43 5.07
C PHE A 90 -17.70 9.78 5.26
N THR A 91 -18.10 10.08 6.49
CA THR A 91 -18.83 11.31 6.84
C THR A 91 -17.92 12.21 7.68
N SER A 92 -17.92 13.51 7.41
CA SER A 92 -17.16 14.49 8.18
C SER A 92 -17.68 14.53 9.62
N SER A 93 -16.79 14.32 10.58
CA SER A 93 -17.10 14.32 12.01
C SER A 93 -16.59 15.58 12.70
N VAL A 94 -15.38 16.02 12.35
CA VAL A 94 -14.75 17.21 12.93
C VAL A 94 -14.02 17.96 11.82
N GLU A 95 -14.23 19.27 11.75
CA GLU A 95 -13.46 20.15 10.87
C GLU A 95 -12.63 21.11 11.73
N ILE A 96 -11.33 21.12 11.46
CA ILE A 96 -10.36 22.00 12.09
C ILE A 96 -10.03 23.08 11.06
N SER A 97 -10.62 24.26 11.26
CA SER A 97 -10.24 25.49 10.58
C SER A 97 -9.35 26.33 11.51
N CYS A 98 -8.31 26.91 10.95
CA CYS A 98 -7.51 27.93 11.63
C CYS A 98 -7.67 29.24 10.87
N ASP A 99 -7.69 30.36 11.60
CA ASP A 99 -7.88 31.70 11.05
C ASP A 99 -6.64 32.21 10.28
N ASP A 100 -5.53 31.48 10.34
CA ASP A 100 -4.34 31.74 9.52
C ASP A 100 -4.63 31.41 8.04
N PRO A 101 -4.54 32.39 7.11
CA PRO A 101 -4.74 32.18 5.69
C PRO A 101 -3.83 31.11 5.09
N PHE A 102 -2.66 30.85 5.66
CA PHE A 102 -1.72 29.86 5.14
C PHE A 102 -1.97 28.45 5.69
N SER A 103 -2.82 28.33 6.72
CA SER A 103 -3.21 27.05 7.28
C SER A 103 -4.35 26.43 6.45
N SER A 104 -4.16 25.19 6.01
CA SER A 104 -5.21 24.47 5.29
C SER A 104 -6.20 23.86 6.27
N THR A 105 -7.49 24.11 6.07
CA THR A 105 -8.57 23.43 6.81
C THR A 105 -8.42 21.91 6.67
N ARG A 106 -8.57 21.18 7.78
CA ARG A 106 -8.53 19.72 7.80
C ARG A 106 -9.86 19.18 8.32
N GLY A 107 -10.34 18.11 7.71
CA GLY A 107 -11.55 17.41 8.13
C GLY A 107 -11.21 15.98 8.51
N LEU A 108 -11.61 15.55 9.70
CA LEU A 108 -11.59 14.15 10.11
C LEU A 108 -12.92 13.51 9.72
N TYR A 109 -12.83 12.46 8.93
CA TYR A 109 -13.99 11.69 8.48
C TYR A 109 -13.98 10.31 9.13
N CYS A 110 -15.17 9.80 9.46
CA CYS A 110 -15.33 8.44 9.94
C CYS A 110 -16.35 7.65 9.12
N ASN A 111 -16.21 6.33 9.10
CA ASN A 111 -17.23 5.43 8.58
C ASN A 111 -18.15 4.92 9.70
N GLU A 112 -19.12 4.07 9.34
CA GLU A 112 -20.11 3.51 10.28
C GLU A 112 -19.50 2.62 11.36
N VAL A 113 -18.32 2.04 11.09
CA VAL A 113 -17.59 1.14 12.01
C VAL A 113 -16.70 1.93 12.98
N GLY A 114 -16.44 3.22 12.70
CA GLY A 114 -15.62 4.10 13.54
C GLY A 114 -14.17 4.26 13.08
N ASN A 115 -13.79 3.71 11.93
CA ASN A 115 -12.48 3.94 11.34
C ASN A 115 -12.40 5.31 10.66
N THR A 116 -11.22 5.93 10.71
CA THR A 116 -11.06 7.35 10.41
C THR A 116 -10.07 7.63 9.28
N ILE A 117 -10.29 8.74 8.58
CA ILE A 117 -9.42 9.28 7.55
C ILE A 117 -9.43 10.81 7.65
N GLU A 118 -8.25 11.44 7.59
CA GLU A 118 -8.12 12.89 7.55
C GLU A 118 -8.00 13.39 6.11
N PHE A 119 -8.76 14.43 5.76
CA PHE A 119 -8.65 15.14 4.50
C PHE A 119 -8.19 16.58 4.75
N GLN A 120 -7.21 17.02 3.98
CA GLN A 120 -6.76 18.42 3.99
C GLN A 120 -7.31 19.14 2.76
N ARG A 121 -7.81 20.36 2.96
CA ARG A 121 -8.19 21.26 1.87
C ARG A 121 -6.93 21.67 1.10
N VAL A 122 -6.85 21.30 -0.17
CA VAL A 122 -5.71 21.63 -1.03
C VAL A 122 -6.06 22.76 -1.99
N GLY A 123 -5.15 23.73 -2.15
CA GLY A 123 -5.26 24.86 -3.07
C GLY A 123 -5.22 26.22 -2.39
N CYS A 124 -5.28 27.29 -3.18
CA CYS A 124 -5.29 28.66 -2.65
C CYS A 124 -6.53 28.87 -1.74
N PRO A 125 -6.41 29.49 -0.56
CA PRO A 125 -7.52 29.73 0.36
C PRO A 125 -8.73 30.42 -0.30
N VAL A 126 -8.47 31.29 -1.28
CA VAL A 126 -9.48 32.09 -2.00
C VAL A 126 -10.24 31.28 -3.07
N HIS A 127 -9.63 30.22 -3.62
CA HIS A 127 -10.18 29.46 -4.76
C HIS A 127 -10.41 27.97 -4.48
N SER A 128 -9.96 27.47 -3.34
CA SER A 128 -10.15 26.07 -2.97
C SER A 128 -11.60 25.82 -2.57
N LYS A 129 -12.17 24.71 -3.03
CA LYS A 129 -13.53 24.30 -2.63
C LYS A 129 -13.52 23.85 -1.17
N GLU A 130 -14.60 24.11 -0.46
CA GLU A 130 -14.81 23.55 0.88
C GLU A 130 -14.76 22.02 0.86
N LEU A 131 -14.38 21.46 2.02
CA LEU A 131 -14.38 20.04 2.25
C LEU A 131 -15.83 19.52 2.24
N PRO A 132 -16.14 18.47 1.45
CA PRO A 132 -17.50 17.97 1.32
C PRO A 132 -17.93 17.22 2.60
N LYS A 133 -19.20 17.32 3.00
CA LYS A 133 -19.70 16.61 4.20
C LYS A 133 -19.59 15.09 4.13
N ASN A 134 -19.66 14.52 2.93
CA ASN A 134 -19.53 13.08 2.71
C ASN A 134 -18.52 12.85 1.59
N ILE A 135 -17.67 11.84 1.76
CA ILE A 135 -16.72 11.36 0.76
C ILE A 135 -16.93 9.86 0.62
N TRP A 136 -16.97 9.40 -0.61
CA TRP A 136 -16.98 7.98 -0.93
C TRP A 136 -15.60 7.60 -1.44
N ILE A 137 -15.09 6.48 -0.95
CA ILE A 137 -13.75 5.99 -1.26
C ILE A 137 -13.85 4.57 -1.79
N ARG A 138 -13.09 4.27 -2.84
CA ARG A 138 -12.91 2.93 -3.38
C ARG A 138 -11.43 2.69 -3.62
N ILE A 139 -10.98 1.48 -3.31
CA ILE A 139 -9.60 1.07 -3.54
C ILE A 139 -9.54 0.15 -4.76
N LYS A 140 -8.55 0.40 -5.61
CA LYS A 140 -8.25 -0.41 -6.79
C LYS A 140 -6.79 -0.81 -6.81
N GLU A 141 -6.52 -1.89 -7.52
CA GLU A 141 -5.15 -2.30 -7.83
C GLU A 141 -4.39 -1.20 -8.56
N LEU A 142 -3.09 -1.12 -8.33
CA LEU A 142 -2.22 -0.16 -8.98
C LEU A 142 -2.04 -0.53 -10.47
N PRO A 143 -2.41 0.35 -11.42
CA PRO A 143 -2.25 0.03 -12.83
C PRO A 143 -0.77 -0.14 -13.23
N MET A 144 -0.51 -1.06 -14.17
CA MET A 144 0.84 -1.45 -14.60
C MET A 144 1.73 -0.27 -15.03
N ASN A 145 1.17 0.75 -15.66
CA ASN A 145 1.94 1.93 -16.07
C ASN A 145 2.53 2.70 -14.87
N PHE A 146 1.85 2.72 -13.72
CA PHE A 146 2.38 3.34 -12.50
C PHE A 146 3.45 2.48 -11.85
N ILE A 147 3.31 1.15 -11.91
CA ILE A 147 4.32 0.20 -11.43
C ILE A 147 5.61 0.36 -12.25
N ALA A 148 5.50 0.38 -13.58
CA ALA A 148 6.64 0.57 -14.48
C ALA A 148 7.35 1.91 -14.21
N TRP A 149 6.59 3.01 -14.06
CA TRP A 149 7.16 4.31 -13.70
C TRP A 149 7.87 4.28 -12.34
N ALA A 150 7.26 3.67 -11.31
CA ALA A 150 7.84 3.58 -9.98
C ALA A 150 9.15 2.77 -9.97
N TRP A 151 9.25 1.74 -10.83
CA TRP A 151 10.47 0.99 -11.04
C TRP A 151 11.57 1.83 -11.68
N GLU A 152 11.26 2.57 -12.74
CA GLU A 152 12.21 3.46 -13.43
C GLU A 152 12.73 4.59 -12.53
N ASN A 153 11.94 5.00 -11.54
CA ASN A 153 12.27 6.08 -10.60
C ASN A 153 12.74 5.56 -9.23
N GLU A 154 13.12 4.27 -9.16
CA GLU A 154 13.71 3.65 -7.96
C GLU A 154 12.85 3.76 -6.69
N ILE A 155 11.52 3.92 -6.82
CA ILE A 155 10.60 4.04 -5.67
C ILE A 155 10.52 2.73 -4.88
N PHE A 156 10.64 1.60 -5.57
CA PHE A 156 10.70 0.26 -4.96
C PHE A 156 12.13 -0.15 -4.57
N SER A 157 13.13 0.67 -4.89
CA SER A 157 14.51 0.37 -4.51
C SER A 157 14.71 0.65 -3.01
N GLY A 158 15.34 -0.28 -2.32
CA GLY A 158 15.71 -0.15 -0.92
C GLY A 158 17.16 -0.56 -0.68
N PRO A 159 17.77 -0.13 0.44
CA PRO A 159 19.10 -0.59 0.82
C PRO A 159 19.04 -2.10 1.03
N GLU A 160 19.65 -2.85 0.11
CA GLU A 160 19.76 -4.32 0.07
C GLU A 160 18.62 -5.06 0.80
N THR A 161 17.42 -4.94 0.25
CA THR A 161 16.32 -5.78 0.71
C THR A 161 16.55 -7.22 0.22
N HIS A 162 16.10 -8.17 1.04
CA HIS A 162 16.14 -9.63 0.90
C HIS A 162 15.61 -10.23 -0.42
N GLN A 163 15.52 -9.46 -1.51
CA GLN A 163 15.32 -10.01 -2.83
C GLN A 163 16.58 -10.77 -3.25
N LYS A 164 16.62 -12.03 -2.85
CA LYS A 164 17.44 -13.05 -3.48
C LYS A 164 17.17 -12.99 -4.98
N THR A 165 18.16 -12.55 -5.76
CA THR A 165 18.12 -12.69 -7.22
C THR A 165 17.83 -14.16 -7.56
N LEU A 166 17.17 -14.43 -8.69
CA LEU A 166 17.07 -15.81 -9.19
C LEU A 166 18.48 -16.45 -9.29
N ASP A 167 19.51 -15.65 -9.55
CA ASP A 167 20.91 -16.06 -9.48
C ASP A 167 21.31 -16.58 -8.09
N SER A 168 20.81 -16.01 -6.98
CA SER A 168 21.06 -16.54 -5.62
C SER A 168 20.27 -17.81 -5.29
N TRP A 169 19.25 -18.16 -6.10
CA TRP A 169 18.55 -19.44 -6.05
C TRP A 169 19.19 -20.50 -6.95
N ILE A 170 19.84 -20.07 -8.05
CA ILE A 170 20.53 -20.94 -9.03
C ILE A 170 22.01 -21.12 -8.67
N SER A 171 22.60 -20.19 -7.90
CA SER A 171 23.93 -20.31 -7.32
C SER A 171 23.87 -21.33 -6.20
N LEU A 172 23.89 -22.61 -6.60
CA LEU A 172 24.37 -23.66 -5.72
C LEU A 172 25.73 -23.20 -5.19
N PRO A 173 25.96 -23.17 -3.87
CA PRO A 173 27.30 -22.91 -3.36
C PRO A 173 28.25 -23.87 -4.07
N GLU A 174 29.41 -23.39 -4.51
CA GLU A 174 30.48 -24.28 -4.98
C GLU A 174 30.84 -25.20 -3.82
N LEU A 175 30.27 -26.40 -3.84
CA LEU A 175 30.67 -27.50 -3.00
C LEU A 175 32.07 -27.88 -3.47
N THR A 176 33.10 -27.25 -2.89
CA THR A 176 34.42 -27.87 -2.84
C THR A 176 34.33 -29.02 -1.84
N ASP A 177 33.64 -30.07 -2.24
CA ASP A 177 33.46 -31.28 -1.46
C ASP A 177 34.74 -32.11 -1.61
N THR A 178 35.76 -31.78 -0.82
CA THR A 178 36.93 -32.65 -0.65
C THR A 178 36.64 -33.79 0.33
N THR A 179 35.41 -33.90 0.81
CA THR A 179 35.00 -34.95 1.73
C THR A 179 34.76 -36.25 0.96
N PRO A 180 35.57 -37.31 1.18
CA PRO A 180 35.42 -38.55 0.44
C PRO A 180 34.08 -39.23 0.77
N ILE A 181 33.47 -39.80 -0.27
CA ILE A 181 32.20 -40.52 -0.18
C ILE A 181 32.35 -41.69 0.79
N LEU A 182 31.46 -41.76 1.80
CA LEU A 182 31.39 -42.86 2.74
C LEU A 182 31.03 -44.16 2.02
N VAL A 183 31.98 -45.10 1.95
CA VAL A 183 31.72 -46.45 1.46
C VAL A 183 31.12 -47.27 2.59
N LEU A 184 29.89 -47.76 2.36
CA LEU A 184 29.15 -48.52 3.37
C LEU A 184 29.83 -49.86 3.67
N PRO A 185 29.84 -50.30 4.94
CA PRO A 185 30.37 -51.62 5.29
C PRO A 185 29.49 -52.73 4.70
N GLY A 186 30.11 -53.85 4.35
CA GLY A 186 29.41 -55.08 3.99
C GLY A 186 28.65 -55.68 5.18
N GLU A 187 27.88 -56.72 4.91
CA GLU A 187 27.00 -57.36 5.89
C GLU A 187 27.76 -57.74 7.18
N PRO A 188 27.25 -57.34 8.37
CA PRO A 188 27.93 -57.62 9.63
C PRO A 188 27.88 -59.12 9.92
N THR A 189 29.02 -59.71 10.29
CA THR A 189 29.12 -61.14 10.60
C THR A 189 28.51 -61.51 11.96
N LYS A 190 28.18 -60.51 12.79
CA LYS A 190 27.50 -60.67 14.09
C LYS A 190 26.58 -59.48 14.35
N SER A 191 25.42 -59.73 14.95
CA SER A 191 24.50 -58.70 15.40
C SER A 191 25.02 -58.09 16.71
N GLU A 192 25.53 -56.87 16.66
CA GLU A 192 25.69 -56.07 17.87
C GLU A 192 24.49 -55.13 18.01
N ASN A 193 23.80 -55.23 19.15
CA ASN A 193 22.75 -54.28 19.51
C ASN A 193 23.43 -53.03 20.06
N PHE A 194 23.23 -51.90 19.38
CA PHE A 194 23.59 -50.60 19.93
C PHE A 194 22.64 -50.29 21.09
N ILE A 195 23.19 -49.89 22.23
CA ILE A 195 22.46 -49.52 23.46
C ILE A 195 21.60 -48.28 23.19
#